data_AF-A0A6M1S6Y2-F1
#
_entry.id   AF-A0A6M1S6Y2-F1
#
_cell.length_a   1.000
_cell.length_b   1.000
_cell.length_c   1.000
_cell.angle_alpha   90.00
_cell.angle_beta   90.00
_cell.angle_gamma   90.00
#
_symmetry.space_group_name_H-M   'P 1'
#
loop_
_entity.id
_entity.type
_entity.pdbx_description
1 polymer ?
#
loop_
_entity_poly.entity_id
_entity_poly.type
_entity_poly.pdbx_seq_one_letter_code
_entity_poly.pdbx_strand_id
1 'polypeptide(L)'
;MSSTHPYTADKAALLADYVGRDFLRLARELRRVQEQRSDLFIEVAEEIGLGRRKAFALARVARIFDDLDIDDLRLNKIGWAKLNKVSSRLNEDNAERLLTLAEEHTSHQLDSVLKGELPVDGARVVLLYFTEEDYALLSKRLLEHGAQLSSNGGIAGKEQALMSLIRELGGS
;
A
#
# COMPACT_ATOMS: atom_id res chain seq x y z
N MET A 1 -7.43 32.35 -4.50
CA MET A 1 -7.31 31.98 -3.07
C MET A 1 -8.67 31.47 -2.65
N SER A 2 -8.88 30.15 -2.65
CA SER A 2 -10.15 29.60 -2.17
C SER A 2 -10.25 29.89 -0.68
N SER A 3 -11.33 30.51 -0.22
CA SER A 3 -11.59 30.60 1.21
C SER A 3 -11.87 29.20 1.72
N THR A 4 -10.95 28.64 2.52
CA THR A 4 -11.15 27.34 3.17
C THR A 4 -12.46 27.36 3.94
N HIS A 5 -13.34 26.38 3.68
CA HIS A 5 -14.66 26.35 4.32
C HIS A 5 -14.49 26.13 5.84
N PRO A 6 -15.27 26.80 6.73
CA PRO A 6 -15.08 26.68 8.19
C PRO A 6 -15.10 25.23 8.71
N TYR A 7 -16.05 24.42 8.22
CA TYR A 7 -16.07 22.96 8.46
C TYR A 7 -14.76 22.25 8.10
N THR A 8 -14.13 22.63 6.99
CA THR A 8 -12.87 22.05 6.55
C THR A 8 -11.78 22.30 7.59
N ALA A 9 -11.62 23.56 8.03
CA ALA A 9 -10.60 23.92 9.02
C ALA A 9 -10.81 23.19 10.35
N ASP A 10 -12.04 23.17 10.87
CA ASP A 10 -12.36 22.50 12.14
C ASP A 10 -12.11 20.99 12.07
N LYS A 11 -12.54 20.35 10.97
CA LYS A 11 -12.29 18.92 10.76
C LYS A 11 -10.82 18.62 10.53
N ALA A 12 -10.12 19.41 9.74
CA ALA A 12 -8.69 19.22 9.50
C ALA A 12 -7.89 19.30 10.81
N ALA A 13 -8.19 20.27 11.67
CA ALA A 13 -7.56 20.39 12.98
C ALA A 13 -7.79 19.15 13.86
N LEU A 14 -9.03 18.62 13.88
CA LEU A 14 -9.35 17.38 14.59
C LEU A 14 -8.59 16.18 14.01
N LEU A 15 -8.60 16.02 12.69
CA LEU A 15 -8.02 14.84 12.02
C LEU A 15 -6.50 14.86 12.06
N ALA A 16 -5.86 16.03 12.07
CA ALA A 16 -4.41 16.19 12.13
C ALA A 16 -3.80 15.51 13.36
N ASP A 17 -4.51 15.45 14.49
CA ASP A 17 -4.04 14.78 15.70
C ASP A 17 -3.88 13.26 15.52
N TYR A 18 -4.70 12.65 14.65
CA TYR A 18 -4.64 11.22 14.37
C TYR A 18 -3.61 10.84 13.31
N VAL A 19 -3.14 11.81 12.50
CA VAL A 19 -2.20 11.55 11.41
C VAL A 19 -0.90 10.97 11.96
N GLY A 20 -0.58 9.74 11.54
CA GLY A 20 0.61 9.01 11.97
C GLY A 20 0.54 8.41 13.37
N ARG A 21 -0.52 8.66 14.15
CA ARG A 21 -0.70 8.14 15.51
C ARG A 21 -1.75 7.04 15.60
N ASP A 22 -2.89 7.24 14.95
CA ASP A 22 -4.04 6.32 14.99
C ASP A 22 -4.75 6.34 13.63
N PHE A 23 -4.33 5.44 12.73
CA PHE A 23 -4.88 5.42 11.39
C PHE A 23 -6.35 4.97 11.38
N LEU A 24 -6.79 4.14 12.33
CA LEU A 24 -8.13 3.57 12.32
C LEU A 24 -9.14 4.64 12.72
N ARG A 25 -8.82 5.44 13.74
CA ARG A 25 -9.61 6.62 14.11
C ARG A 25 -9.62 7.65 12.99
N LEU A 26 -8.48 7.93 12.38
CA LEU A 26 -8.40 8.79 11.20
C LEU A 26 -9.30 8.28 10.05
N ALA A 27 -9.28 6.97 9.78
CA ALA A 27 -10.08 6.34 8.74
C ALA A 27 -11.60 6.48 9.00
N ARG A 28 -12.02 6.30 10.26
CA ARG A 28 -13.42 6.48 10.68
C ARG A 28 -13.88 7.92 10.58
N GLU A 29 -13.05 8.88 10.99
CA GLU A 29 -13.40 10.29 10.82
C GLU A 29 -13.47 10.70 9.35
N LEU A 30 -12.54 10.22 8.51
CA LEU A 30 -12.60 10.41 7.06
C LEU A 30 -13.87 9.82 6.46
N ARG A 31 -14.28 8.61 6.89
CA ARG A 31 -15.56 8.00 6.50
C ARG A 31 -16.74 8.90 6.90
N ARG A 32 -16.79 9.41 8.13
CA ARG A 32 -17.86 10.32 8.58
C ARG A 32 -17.91 11.60 7.76
N VAL A 33 -16.76 12.20 7.46
CA VAL A 33 -16.68 13.37 6.58
C VAL A 33 -17.23 13.02 5.20
N GLN A 34 -16.85 11.85 4.64
CA GLN A 34 -17.35 11.39 3.34
C GLN A 34 -18.87 11.21 3.35
N GLU A 35 -19.45 10.67 4.42
CA GLU A 35 -20.89 10.41 4.55
C GLU A 35 -21.71 11.70 4.79
N GLN A 36 -21.15 12.65 5.55
CA GLN A 36 -21.86 13.88 5.94
C GLN A 36 -21.65 15.03 4.96
N ARG A 37 -20.45 15.15 4.38
CA ARG A 37 -19.96 16.27 3.57
C ARG A 37 -19.02 15.78 2.47
N SER A 38 -19.54 14.95 1.57
CA SER A 38 -18.76 14.39 0.46
C SER A 38 -18.14 15.47 -0.45
N ASP A 39 -18.78 16.64 -0.53
CA ASP A 39 -18.33 17.83 -1.25
C ASP A 39 -17.01 18.39 -0.70
N LEU A 40 -16.81 18.30 0.62
CA LEU A 40 -15.61 18.80 1.31
C LEU A 40 -14.57 17.71 1.61
N PHE A 41 -14.86 16.45 1.29
CA PHE A 41 -14.01 15.33 1.69
C PHE A 41 -12.56 15.45 1.21
N ILE A 42 -12.35 15.86 -0.04
CA ILE A 42 -11.01 16.03 -0.61
C ILE A 42 -10.30 17.23 0.01
N GLU A 43 -11.00 18.34 0.20
CA GLU A 43 -10.45 19.55 0.83
C GLU A 43 -9.95 19.23 2.24
N VAL A 44 -10.76 18.54 3.05
CA VAL A 44 -10.37 18.10 4.40
C VAL A 44 -9.15 17.20 4.38
N ALA A 45 -9.08 16.26 3.43
CA ALA A 45 -7.95 15.34 3.31
C ALA A 45 -6.66 16.06 2.89
N GLU A 46 -6.75 17.01 1.97
CA GLU A 46 -5.60 17.78 1.48
C GLU A 46 -5.05 18.72 2.56
N GLU A 47 -5.91 19.34 3.37
CA GLU A 47 -5.52 20.20 4.50
C GLU A 47 -4.71 19.44 5.57
N ILE A 48 -4.95 18.14 5.75
CA ILE A 48 -4.17 17.28 6.65
C ILE A 48 -3.01 16.54 5.96
N GLY A 49 -2.68 16.92 4.72
CA GLY A 49 -1.55 16.37 3.97
C GLY A 49 -1.77 14.96 3.42
N LEU A 50 -3.01 14.50 3.27
CA LEU A 50 -3.32 13.21 2.66
C LEU A 50 -3.68 13.35 1.18
N GLY A 51 -2.94 12.65 0.33
CA GLY A 51 -3.32 12.52 -1.07
C GLY A 51 -4.67 11.79 -1.24
N ARG A 52 -5.46 12.25 -2.23
CA ARG A 52 -6.80 11.73 -2.58
C ARG A 52 -6.93 10.20 -2.52
N ARG A 53 -5.99 9.47 -3.14
CA ARG A 53 -6.02 7.99 -3.17
C ARG A 53 -5.98 7.38 -1.76
N LYS A 54 -5.14 7.92 -0.88
CA LYS A 54 -4.98 7.44 0.49
C LYS A 54 -6.22 7.77 1.33
N ALA A 55 -6.80 8.95 1.15
CA ALA A 55 -8.02 9.35 1.85
C ALA A 55 -9.19 8.40 1.56
N PHE A 56 -9.47 8.12 0.28
CA PHE A 56 -10.50 7.16 -0.11
C PHE A 56 -10.20 5.74 0.38
N ALA A 57 -8.93 5.32 0.31
CA ALA A 57 -8.51 4.01 0.82
C ALA A 57 -8.82 3.86 2.32
N LEU A 58 -8.48 4.86 3.13
CA LEU A 58 -8.75 4.86 4.57
C LEU A 58 -10.25 4.83 4.87
N ALA A 59 -11.05 5.70 4.25
CA ALA A 59 -12.50 5.70 4.44
C ALA A 59 -13.15 4.36 4.06
N ARG A 60 -12.66 3.72 2.98
CA ARG A 60 -13.09 2.37 2.58
C ARG A 60 -12.68 1.30 3.58
N VAL A 61 -11.47 1.35 4.13
CA VAL A 61 -11.01 0.44 5.18
C VAL A 61 -11.93 0.53 6.39
N ALA A 62 -12.20 1.74 6.90
CA ALA A 62 -13.13 1.91 8.03
C ALA A 62 -14.51 1.30 7.73
N ARG A 63 -15.09 1.58 6.56
CA ARG A 63 -16.38 1.01 6.18
C ARG A 63 -16.39 -0.52 6.24
N ILE A 64 -15.39 -1.16 5.64
CA ILE A 64 -15.33 -2.63 5.56
C ILE A 64 -15.15 -3.27 6.92
N PHE A 65 -14.28 -2.70 7.76
CA PHE A 65 -13.93 -3.33 9.04
C PHE A 65 -14.84 -2.92 10.20
N ASP A 66 -15.54 -1.79 10.13
CA ASP A 66 -16.55 -1.42 11.13
C ASP A 66 -17.78 -2.34 11.07
N ASP A 67 -18.06 -2.93 9.91
CA ASP A 67 -19.16 -3.87 9.72
C ASP A 67 -18.79 -5.30 10.19
N LEU A 68 -17.52 -5.52 10.56
CA LEU A 68 -17.01 -6.80 11.07
C LEU A 68 -16.73 -6.66 12.56
N ASP A 69 -17.13 -7.65 13.35
CA ASP A 69 -16.87 -7.70 14.79
C ASP A 69 -15.40 -8.08 15.08
N ILE A 70 -14.46 -7.24 14.63
CA ILE A 70 -13.01 -7.44 14.78
C ILE A 70 -12.45 -6.39 15.73
N ASP A 71 -11.62 -6.84 16.67
CA ASP A 71 -10.95 -5.98 17.63
C ASP A 71 -10.05 -4.92 16.96
N ASP A 72 -10.27 -3.66 17.34
CA ASP A 72 -9.51 -2.50 16.87
C ASP A 72 -8.01 -2.61 17.15
N LEU A 73 -7.61 -3.26 18.25
CA LEU A 73 -6.19 -3.44 18.55
C LEU A 73 -5.52 -4.36 17.52
N ARG A 74 -6.23 -5.38 17.04
CA ARG A 74 -5.77 -6.27 15.98
C ARG A 74 -5.60 -5.50 14.67
N LEU A 75 -6.61 -4.74 14.26
CA LEU A 75 -6.58 -3.92 13.05
C LEU A 75 -5.43 -2.90 13.09
N ASN A 76 -5.23 -2.26 14.25
CA ASN A 76 -4.14 -1.31 14.45
C ASN A 76 -2.75 -1.95 14.29
N LYS A 77 -2.55 -3.14 14.85
CA LYS A 77 -1.29 -3.90 14.70
C LYS A 77 -1.01 -4.30 13.25
N ILE A 78 -2.03 -4.68 12.49
CA ILE A 78 -1.89 -5.04 11.07
C ILE A 78 -1.49 -3.84 10.22
N GLY A 79 -2.09 -2.68 10.51
CA GLY A 79 -1.79 -1.42 9.84
C GLY A 79 -2.53 -1.22 8.52
N TRP A 80 -2.82 0.04 8.21
CA TRP A 80 -3.67 0.42 7.06
C TRP A 80 -3.20 -0.13 5.71
N ALA A 81 -1.90 -0.24 5.47
CA ALA A 81 -1.37 -0.65 4.18
C ALA A 81 -1.72 -2.11 3.86
N LYS A 82 -1.62 -3.00 4.85
CA LYS A 82 -1.99 -4.41 4.71
C LYS A 82 -3.51 -4.57 4.69
N LEU A 83 -4.22 -3.87 5.57
CA LEU A 83 -5.70 -3.85 5.57
C LEU A 83 -6.27 -3.42 4.22
N ASN A 84 -5.71 -2.37 3.62
CA ASN A 84 -6.13 -1.88 2.30
C ASN A 84 -5.93 -2.90 1.16
N LYS A 85 -4.94 -3.79 1.27
CA LYS A 85 -4.69 -4.87 0.31
C LYS A 85 -5.76 -5.96 0.42
N VAL A 86 -6.00 -6.44 1.65
CA VAL A 86 -6.98 -7.51 1.89
C VAL A 86 -8.42 -7.04 1.70
N SER A 87 -8.71 -5.74 1.95
CA SER A 87 -10.07 -5.21 1.92
C SER A 87 -10.75 -5.30 0.55
N SER A 88 -9.99 -5.46 -0.55
CA SER A 88 -10.59 -5.66 -1.88
C SER A 88 -11.17 -7.05 -2.10
N ARG A 89 -10.87 -8.01 -1.22
CA ARG A 89 -11.23 -9.43 -1.35
C ARG A 89 -11.99 -9.95 -0.13
N LEU A 90 -12.22 -9.09 0.85
CA LEU A 90 -12.76 -9.46 2.13
C LEU A 90 -14.28 -9.67 2.03
N ASN A 91 -14.75 -10.77 2.63
CA ASN A 91 -16.14 -11.00 3.00
C ASN A 91 -16.19 -11.67 4.38
N GLU A 92 -17.39 -11.84 4.94
CA GLU A 92 -17.58 -12.45 6.26
C GLU A 92 -16.92 -13.85 6.36
N ASP A 93 -17.04 -14.66 5.31
CA ASP A 93 -16.53 -16.04 5.28
C ASP A 93 -15.00 -16.14 5.27
N ASN A 94 -14.30 -15.10 4.81
CA ASN A 94 -12.86 -15.13 4.59
C ASN A 94 -12.07 -14.10 5.41
N ALA A 95 -12.75 -13.26 6.19
CA ALA A 95 -12.15 -12.18 6.96
C ALA A 95 -11.01 -12.67 7.86
N GLU A 96 -11.27 -13.70 8.67
CA GLU A 96 -10.28 -14.26 9.60
C GLU A 96 -9.03 -14.78 8.89
N ARG A 97 -9.23 -15.52 7.80
CA ARG A 97 -8.12 -16.05 7.00
C ARG A 97 -7.28 -14.92 6.41
N LEU A 98 -7.91 -13.89 5.85
CA LEU A 98 -7.19 -12.77 5.24
C LEU A 98 -6.46 -11.91 6.27
N LEU A 99 -7.04 -11.72 7.46
CA LEU A 99 -6.39 -11.01 8.56
C LEU A 99 -5.18 -11.78 9.08
N THR A 100 -5.30 -13.09 9.25
CA THR A 100 -4.18 -13.97 9.63
C THR A 100 -3.01 -13.83 8.65
N LEU A 101 -3.29 -13.87 7.34
CA LEU A 101 -2.25 -13.63 6.32
C LEU A 101 -1.63 -12.22 6.43
N ALA A 102 -2.43 -11.21 6.75
CA ALA A 102 -1.92 -9.86 6.95
C ALA A 102 -1.07 -9.72 8.23
N GLU A 103 -1.29 -10.55 9.23
CA GLU A 103 -0.48 -10.62 10.46
C GLU A 103 0.88 -11.28 10.19
N GLU A 104 0.87 -12.39 9.45
CA GLU A 104 2.05 -13.24 9.20
C GLU A 104 3.01 -12.68 8.14
N HIS A 105 2.50 -11.86 7.21
CA HIS A 105 3.29 -11.39 6.08
C HIS A 105 3.56 -9.89 6.11
N THR A 106 4.73 -9.47 5.66
CA THR A 106 4.99 -8.05 5.39
C THR A 106 4.03 -7.53 4.30
N SER A 107 3.84 -6.21 4.24
CA SER A 107 3.00 -5.61 3.18
C SER A 107 3.48 -6.04 1.79
N HIS A 108 4.78 -6.16 1.56
CA HIS A 108 5.34 -6.61 0.27
C HIS A 108 4.98 -8.07 -0.04
N GLN A 109 5.19 -8.98 0.91
CA GLN A 109 4.88 -10.42 0.74
C GLN A 109 3.40 -10.68 0.53
N LEU A 110 2.54 -9.86 1.16
CA LEU A 110 1.10 -10.05 1.12
C LEU A 110 0.52 -10.00 -0.30
N ASP A 111 1.10 -9.22 -1.23
CA ASP A 111 0.62 -9.19 -2.62
C ASP A 111 0.83 -10.53 -3.33
N SER A 112 1.98 -11.19 -3.11
CA SER A 112 2.30 -12.50 -3.67
C SER A 112 1.45 -13.59 -3.03
N VAL A 113 1.35 -13.59 -1.70
CA VAL A 113 0.52 -14.56 -0.96
C VAL A 113 -0.94 -14.49 -1.40
N LEU A 114 -1.50 -13.29 -1.57
CA LEU A 114 -2.87 -13.11 -2.06
C LEU A 114 -3.04 -13.58 -3.50
N LYS A 115 -1.98 -13.67 -4.31
CA LYS A 115 -2.02 -14.25 -5.67
C LYS A 115 -1.84 -15.77 -5.68
N GLY A 116 -1.61 -16.40 -4.53
CA GLY A 116 -1.28 -17.83 -4.44
C GLY A 116 0.18 -18.14 -4.75
N GLU A 117 1.05 -17.13 -4.74
CA GLU A 117 2.49 -17.28 -4.90
C GLU A 117 3.15 -17.48 -3.52
N LEU A 118 4.20 -18.30 -3.45
CA LEU A 118 4.97 -18.50 -2.22
C LEU A 118 5.94 -17.31 -2.04
N PRO A 119 5.89 -16.59 -0.90
CA PRO A 119 6.87 -15.55 -0.62
C PRO A 119 8.25 -16.17 -0.43
N VAL A 120 9.30 -15.52 -0.98
CA VAL A 120 10.68 -15.95 -0.77
C VAL A 120 11.09 -15.62 0.68
N ASP A 121 11.30 -16.65 1.49
CA ASP A 121 11.71 -16.49 2.89
C ASP A 121 13.11 -15.86 3.00
N GLY A 122 13.31 -15.01 4.01
CA GLY A 122 14.56 -14.29 4.22
C GLY A 122 14.94 -13.25 3.15
N ALA A 123 14.05 -12.94 2.20
CA ALA A 123 14.31 -11.98 1.14
C ALA A 123 14.61 -10.56 1.69
N ARG A 124 15.62 -9.90 1.13
CA ARG A 124 15.96 -8.51 1.40
C ARG A 124 15.70 -7.67 0.15
N VAL A 125 15.06 -6.51 0.35
CA VAL A 125 14.78 -5.56 -0.74
C VAL A 125 15.91 -4.55 -0.84
N VAL A 126 16.36 -4.28 -2.06
CA VAL A 126 17.38 -3.27 -2.37
C VAL A 126 16.77 -2.22 -3.30
N LEU A 127 16.88 -0.94 -2.91
CA LEU A 127 16.53 0.19 -3.76
C LEU A 127 17.82 0.77 -4.37
N LEU A 128 17.83 0.96 -5.69
CA LEU A 128 18.96 1.49 -6.44
C LEU A 128 18.50 2.68 -7.28
N TYR A 129 19.29 3.75 -7.28
CA TYR A 129 19.11 4.91 -8.14
C TYR A 129 20.12 4.85 -9.28
N PHE A 130 19.64 5.02 -10.51
CA PHE A 130 20.46 4.94 -11.72
C PHE A 130 20.29 6.23 -12.55
N THR A 131 21.35 6.62 -13.25
CA THR A 131 21.22 7.55 -14.37
C THR A 131 20.48 6.88 -15.53
N GLU A 132 20.02 7.66 -16.52
CA GLU A 132 19.37 7.08 -17.70
C GLU A 132 20.30 6.12 -18.46
N GLU A 133 21.59 6.46 -18.56
CA GLU A 133 22.60 5.63 -19.20
C GLU A 133 22.83 4.32 -18.45
N ASP A 134 22.99 4.38 -17.12
CA ASP A 134 23.18 3.18 -16.28
C ASP A 134 21.95 2.29 -16.31
N TYR A 135 20.75 2.89 -16.31
CA TYR A 135 19.50 2.13 -16.37
C TYR A 135 19.31 1.45 -17.73
N ALA A 136 19.68 2.12 -18.83
CA ALA A 136 19.65 1.53 -20.16
C ALA A 136 20.63 0.35 -20.27
N LEU A 137 21.84 0.50 -19.73
CA LEU A 137 22.84 -0.56 -19.67
C LEU A 137 22.35 -1.75 -18.82
N LEU A 138 21.85 -1.50 -17.62
CA LEU A 138 21.28 -2.52 -16.74
C LEU A 138 20.14 -3.26 -17.45
N SER A 139 19.20 -2.53 -18.04
CA SER A 139 18.06 -3.08 -18.76
C SER A 139 18.50 -4.03 -19.87
N LYS A 140 19.48 -3.61 -20.68
CA LYS A 140 20.06 -4.45 -21.73
C LYS A 140 20.65 -5.74 -21.17
N ARG A 141 21.48 -5.64 -20.12
CA ARG A 141 22.08 -6.82 -19.47
C ARG A 141 21.03 -7.76 -18.90
N LEU A 142 20.01 -7.24 -18.22
CA LEU A 142 18.95 -8.09 -17.68
C LEU A 142 18.25 -8.89 -18.78
N LEU A 143 17.98 -8.30 -19.94
CA LEU A 143 17.38 -9.01 -21.08
C LEU A 143 18.32 -10.10 -21.64
N GLU A 144 19.62 -9.82 -21.73
CA GLU A 144 20.64 -10.81 -22.14
C GLU A 144 20.69 -12.01 -21.18
N HIS A 145 20.39 -11.80 -19.89
CA HIS A 145 20.38 -12.83 -18.85
C HIS A 145 18.97 -13.35 -18.50
N GLY A 146 18.03 -13.28 -19.44
CA GLY A 146 16.75 -13.99 -19.36
C GLY A 146 15.59 -13.20 -18.75
N ALA A 147 15.75 -11.90 -18.49
CA ALA A 147 14.61 -11.04 -18.23
C ALA A 147 13.78 -10.84 -19.51
N GLN A 148 12.52 -10.45 -19.35
CA GLN A 148 11.59 -10.26 -20.47
C GLN A 148 10.97 -8.88 -20.47
N LEU A 149 10.73 -8.32 -21.67
CA LEU A 149 9.90 -7.13 -21.80
C LEU A 149 8.45 -7.49 -21.50
N SER A 150 7.84 -6.73 -20.60
CA SER A 150 6.42 -6.84 -20.29
C SER A 150 5.60 -5.92 -21.20
N SER A 151 4.32 -6.22 -21.34
CA SER A 151 3.38 -5.52 -22.23
C SER A 151 3.21 -4.02 -21.93
N ASN A 152 3.58 -3.57 -20.73
CA ASN A 152 3.53 -2.15 -20.33
C ASN A 152 4.88 -1.42 -20.45
N GLY A 153 5.88 -2.04 -21.09
CA GLY A 153 7.22 -1.47 -21.25
C GLY A 153 8.14 -1.66 -20.03
N GLY A 154 7.69 -2.31 -18.96
CA GLY A 154 8.56 -2.74 -17.86
C GLY A 154 9.37 -3.99 -18.19
N ILE A 155 10.33 -4.34 -17.35
CA ILE A 155 11.09 -5.60 -17.45
C ILE A 155 10.60 -6.57 -16.36
N ALA A 156 10.24 -7.79 -16.73
CA ALA A 156 9.88 -8.89 -15.84
C ALA A 156 11.08 -9.83 -15.63
N GLY A 157 11.13 -10.53 -14.49
CA GLY A 157 12.24 -11.46 -14.18
C GLY A 157 13.58 -10.81 -13.81
N LYS A 158 13.57 -9.51 -13.43
CA LYS A 158 14.79 -8.73 -13.16
C LYS A 158 15.68 -9.36 -12.10
N GLU A 159 15.10 -9.88 -11.01
CA GLU A 159 15.86 -10.46 -9.90
C GLU A 159 16.64 -11.70 -10.33
N GLN A 160 15.98 -12.60 -11.08
CA GLN A 160 16.60 -13.82 -11.59
C GLN A 160 17.71 -13.52 -12.59
N ALA A 161 17.46 -12.60 -13.52
CA ALA A 161 18.45 -12.17 -14.50
C ALA A 161 19.65 -11.45 -13.85
N LEU A 162 19.39 -10.59 -12.86
CA LEU A 162 20.45 -9.92 -12.08
C LEU A 162 21.32 -10.93 -11.34
N MET A 163 20.71 -11.93 -10.68
CA MET A 163 21.46 -12.97 -10.01
C MET A 163 22.21 -13.88 -10.98
N SER A 164 21.68 -14.12 -12.18
CA SER A 164 22.40 -14.83 -13.24
C SER A 164 23.65 -14.06 -13.67
N LEU A 165 23.52 -12.76 -13.93
CA LEU A 165 24.63 -11.87 -14.25
C LEU A 165 25.69 -11.86 -13.14
N ILE A 166 25.28 -11.71 -11.87
CA ILE A 166 26.20 -11.69 -10.74
C ILE A 166 26.94 -13.03 -10.61
N ARG A 167 26.26 -14.17 -10.77
CA ARG A 167 26.88 -15.50 -10.70
C ARG A 167 27.88 -15.73 -11.82
N GLU A 168 27.60 -15.24 -13.02
CA GLU A 168 28.54 -15.31 -14.15
C GLU A 168 29.82 -14.52 -13.88
N LEU A 169 29.69 -13.31 -13.31
CA LEU A 169 30.83 -12.47 -12.95
C LEU A 169 31.59 -12.96 -11.71
N GLY A 170 30.91 -13.67 -10.81
CA GLY A 170 31.43 -14.12 -9.52
C GLY A 170 32.09 -15.50 -9.52
N GLY A 171 32.47 -16.03 -10.69
CA GLY A 171 32.98 -17.39 -10.85
C GLY A 171 34.00 -17.84 -9.79
N SER A 172 33.52 -18.59 -8.80
CA SER A 172 34.17 -19.67 -8.05
C SER A 172 33.10 -20.58 -7.44
#